data_AF-A0A2W4PXE3-F1
#
_entry.id   AF-A0A2W4PXE3-F1
#
_cell.length_a   1.000
_cell.length_b   1.000
_cell.length_c   1.000
_cell.angle_alpha   90.00
_cell.angle_beta   90.00
_cell.angle_gamma   90.00
#
_symmetry.space_group_name_H-M   'P 1'
#
loop_
_entity.id
_entity.type
_entity.pdbx_description
1 polymer ?
#
loop_
_entity_poly.entity_id
_entity_poly.type
_entity_poly.pdbx_seq_one_letter_code
_entity_poly.pdbx_strand_id
1 'polypeptide(L)'
;MGPEEEPRVGEGEGPGQGAEEGVTQEGAQGHPRDAGGDGDQGPKAGDEAAGEDRQGPPPGEPLLRPGQVPGAEAQPPPQPQEERPAAPPAPEVGQERPGCQPQVGYQGNARKAHPPLACEVPAQGKDHLAGQGQACPVQGHRQPHPPGPGPLHQADQPGDKPRQQHRPPGSLRRQRGPETIRCREGSPVVPDPTADSGHPAPRPDPGLKEELKAQARRLGLDLVGIARCTVSERDRQALADREARGFRTTFEERDIDLRVELDRLLPGCQSAVVVGIAYLPYRPVPPPPGEPDGPRGRLSRYCRGQDYHGVLREKLRTLARWLEERCPGARTYLFADTEPPIDRSLAEQAGLGFFGRSTNLITREYGTWVFLGGLLTNVPLEPDPPWSGTCGTCTRCLDACPTGALVEPYVLDSHRCLSYVTQMKGYVPEEFRAALGDWIFGCDICQEVCPYNLRPSLLVGDHPELNPWPEVGGDAGPLLERILRMTNAEFRSVWQKTAAGWRGKTVLQRNAVIALGNSGDPRALPLLQEALGDPRPVIRGHAAWALGRLAELRPELAATALALLREAAGREEDPDAAREIRAALDRLEGRRAESPT
;
A
#
# COMPACT_ATOMS: atom_id res chain seq x y z
N MET A 1 -37.13 25.86 -47.96
CA MET A 1 -37.67 25.72 -49.34
C MET A 1 -37.44 24.27 -49.75
N GLY A 2 -38.48 23.44 -49.71
CA GLY A 2 -38.51 22.18 -50.47
C GLY A 2 -38.92 22.48 -51.93
N PRO A 3 -39.52 21.53 -52.67
CA PRO A 3 -39.76 20.11 -52.36
C PRO A 3 -39.49 19.19 -53.58
N GLU A 4 -39.77 17.88 -53.48
CA GLU A 4 -40.51 17.16 -54.53
C GLU A 4 -41.17 15.89 -53.97
N GLU A 5 -42.40 15.66 -54.45
CA GLU A 5 -43.49 14.84 -53.92
C GLU A 5 -43.58 13.41 -54.51
N GLU A 6 -44.09 12.50 -53.69
CA GLU A 6 -45.08 11.41 -53.90
C GLU A 6 -45.72 11.14 -55.29
N PRO A 7 -46.23 9.90 -55.60
CA PRO A 7 -47.56 9.47 -55.10
C PRO A 7 -47.92 7.94 -54.94
N ARG A 8 -48.85 7.70 -53.98
CA ARG A 8 -50.14 6.95 -54.03
C ARG A 8 -50.31 5.43 -53.72
N VAL A 9 -50.94 5.18 -52.54
CA VAL A 9 -52.20 4.46 -52.14
C VAL A 9 -52.55 3.02 -52.59
N GLY A 10 -53.04 2.22 -51.60
CA GLY A 10 -54.11 1.22 -51.77
C GLY A 10 -54.35 0.24 -50.59
N GLU A 11 -55.31 0.58 -49.70
CA GLU A 11 -56.38 -0.23 -49.02
C GLU A 11 -56.06 -1.65 -48.43
N GLY A 12 -56.56 -2.13 -47.28
CA GLY A 12 -57.56 -1.70 -46.30
C GLY A 12 -57.79 -2.74 -45.17
N GLU A 13 -58.48 -2.29 -44.12
CA GLU A 13 -59.39 -2.98 -43.16
C GLU A 13 -58.93 -4.09 -42.18
N GLY A 14 -59.42 -3.98 -40.93
CA GLY A 14 -59.02 -4.74 -39.72
C GLY A 14 -59.90 -5.95 -39.34
N PRO A 15 -60.38 -6.06 -38.07
CA PRO A 15 -59.77 -6.89 -37.03
C PRO A 15 -60.68 -8.03 -36.46
N GLY A 16 -60.10 -8.98 -35.70
CA GLY A 16 -60.81 -9.90 -34.78
C GLY A 16 -59.85 -10.37 -33.67
N GLN A 17 -60.10 -10.21 -32.37
CA GLN A 17 -61.16 -10.66 -31.44
C GLN A 17 -61.10 -12.15 -31.01
N GLY A 18 -61.11 -12.35 -29.68
CA GLY A 18 -61.54 -13.56 -28.93
C GLY A 18 -60.43 -14.58 -28.63
N ALA A 19 -60.35 -15.26 -27.47
CA ALA A 19 -61.23 -15.45 -26.32
C ALA A 19 -60.37 -16.15 -25.21
N GLU A 20 -60.42 -15.74 -23.93
CA GLU A 20 -61.31 -16.18 -22.83
C GLU A 20 -60.67 -17.18 -21.84
N GLU A 21 -61.08 -16.99 -20.59
CA GLU A 21 -60.67 -17.61 -19.34
C GLU A 21 -61.27 -19.01 -19.13
N GLY A 22 -60.72 -19.77 -18.18
CA GLY A 22 -61.31 -21.02 -17.70
C GLY A 22 -60.67 -21.53 -16.41
N VAL A 23 -61.24 -21.11 -15.28
CA VAL A 23 -61.00 -21.65 -13.93
C VAL A 23 -61.58 -23.07 -13.81
N THR A 24 -60.86 -24.00 -13.17
CA THR A 24 -61.45 -25.08 -12.37
C THR A 24 -60.58 -25.41 -11.15
N GLN A 25 -61.21 -25.44 -9.98
CA GLN A 25 -60.74 -26.07 -8.73
C GLN A 25 -61.29 -27.49 -8.66
N GLU A 26 -60.51 -28.41 -8.08
CA GLU A 26 -60.83 -29.64 -7.32
C GLU A 26 -59.50 -30.42 -7.24
N GLY A 27 -59.02 -31.07 -6.18
CA GLY A 27 -59.58 -31.63 -4.94
C GLY A 27 -58.72 -32.88 -4.59
N ALA A 28 -58.74 -33.31 -3.33
CA ALA A 28 -58.14 -34.54 -2.75
C ALA A 28 -56.63 -34.51 -2.37
N GLN A 29 -56.24 -34.43 -1.09
CA GLN A 29 -56.34 -35.40 0.03
C GLN A 29 -55.26 -36.52 0.01
N GLY A 30 -54.56 -36.70 1.14
CA GLY A 30 -54.10 -38.04 1.57
C GLY A 30 -52.61 -38.22 1.95
N HIS A 31 -52.35 -38.12 3.26
CA HIS A 31 -51.28 -38.71 4.12
C HIS A 31 -50.82 -40.17 3.80
N PRO A 32 -49.90 -40.85 4.56
CA PRO A 32 -48.70 -40.46 5.35
C PRO A 32 -47.51 -41.51 5.35
N ARG A 33 -46.47 -41.30 6.21
CA ARG A 33 -45.58 -42.30 6.91
C ARG A 33 -44.61 -43.14 6.03
N ASP A 34 -43.40 -43.59 6.41
CA ASP A 34 -42.65 -43.97 7.64
C ASP A 34 -41.12 -43.82 7.35
N ALA A 35 -40.22 -43.45 8.26
CA ALA A 35 -39.60 -44.13 9.43
C ALA A 35 -38.47 -45.15 9.12
N GLY A 36 -37.35 -45.04 9.87
CA GLY A 36 -36.22 -46.00 10.00
C GLY A 36 -34.85 -45.35 9.67
N GLY A 37 -33.87 -45.16 10.57
CA GLY A 37 -33.59 -45.72 11.90
C GLY A 37 -32.51 -46.81 11.81
N ASP A 38 -31.30 -46.53 12.30
CA ASP A 38 -30.25 -47.44 12.85
C ASP A 38 -28.93 -46.63 12.95
N GLY A 39 -28.18 -46.50 14.05
CA GLY A 39 -28.16 -47.23 15.32
C GLY A 39 -27.03 -48.27 15.34
N ASP A 40 -25.84 -47.93 15.84
CA ASP A 40 -24.93 -48.96 16.35
C ASP A 40 -24.02 -48.45 17.49
N GLN A 41 -23.81 -49.32 18.49
CA GLN A 41 -23.28 -49.08 19.83
C GLN A 41 -21.97 -49.83 20.07
N GLY A 42 -21.01 -49.17 20.76
CA GLY A 42 -20.13 -49.75 21.80
C GLY A 42 -19.10 -50.83 21.41
N PRO A 43 -18.08 -51.14 22.27
CA PRO A 43 -18.21 -51.22 23.74
C PRO A 43 -17.09 -50.54 24.59
N LYS A 44 -17.33 -50.57 25.92
CA LYS A 44 -16.58 -50.13 27.13
C LYS A 44 -15.28 -50.95 27.36
N ALA A 45 -14.30 -50.69 28.25
CA ALA A 45 -14.14 -50.07 29.59
C ALA A 45 -12.63 -49.75 29.82
N GLY A 46 -12.09 -49.08 30.86
CA GLY A 46 -12.62 -48.54 32.13
C GLY A 46 -11.59 -47.69 32.93
N ASP A 47 -12.09 -47.12 34.04
CA ASP A 47 -11.52 -46.70 35.34
C ASP A 47 -10.12 -46.02 35.47
N GLU A 48 -10.07 -44.78 36.01
CA GLU A 48 -9.84 -44.50 37.45
C GLU A 48 -9.93 -42.99 37.84
N ALA A 49 -10.23 -42.78 39.12
CA ALA A 49 -10.76 -41.65 39.91
C ALA A 49 -10.02 -40.29 40.05
N ALA A 50 -10.82 -39.34 40.61
CA ALA A 50 -10.52 -38.15 41.45
C ALA A 50 -10.82 -36.79 40.75
N GLY A 51 -11.77 -35.93 41.15
CA GLY A 51 -12.52 -35.75 42.39
C GLY A 51 -12.09 -34.44 43.05
N GLU A 52 -12.84 -33.34 42.85
CA GLU A 52 -13.16 -32.31 43.88
C GLU A 52 -13.99 -31.12 43.34
N ASP A 53 -15.17 -31.00 43.94
CA ASP A 53 -16.02 -29.87 44.31
C ASP A 53 -16.16 -28.57 43.49
N ARG A 54 -17.43 -28.35 43.13
CA ARG A 54 -18.04 -27.08 42.70
C ARG A 54 -18.57 -26.32 43.92
N GLN A 55 -18.21 -25.05 44.08
CA GLN A 55 -18.97 -24.07 44.85
C GLN A 55 -19.23 -22.84 43.98
N GLY A 56 -20.50 -22.41 43.94
CA GLY A 56 -21.00 -21.30 43.13
C GLY A 56 -20.62 -19.91 43.69
N PRO A 57 -20.97 -18.83 42.96
CA PRO A 57 -20.49 -17.48 43.27
C PRO A 57 -21.45 -16.73 44.20
N PRO A 58 -20.92 -15.81 45.02
CA PRO A 58 -21.67 -14.61 45.38
C PRO A 58 -20.77 -13.35 45.28
N PRO A 59 -21.25 -12.14 45.61
CA PRO A 59 -21.91 -11.19 44.72
C PRO A 59 -21.07 -9.91 44.50
N GLY A 60 -21.58 -9.03 43.63
CA GLY A 60 -20.85 -7.90 43.05
C GLY A 60 -20.54 -6.69 43.95
N GLU A 61 -19.73 -5.80 43.38
CA GLU A 61 -19.36 -4.48 43.89
C GLU A 61 -19.17 -3.48 42.72
N PRO A 62 -19.18 -2.15 42.99
CA PRO A 62 -20.00 -1.20 42.25
C PRO A 62 -19.30 -0.34 41.18
N LEU A 63 -20.14 0.26 40.34
CA LEU A 63 -19.85 1.34 39.38
C LEU A 63 -19.18 2.55 40.06
N LEU A 64 -18.00 2.95 39.56
CA LEU A 64 -17.35 4.22 39.90
C LEU A 64 -17.66 5.30 38.83
N ARG A 65 -18.18 6.45 39.30
CA ARG A 65 -18.27 7.72 38.55
C ARG A 65 -17.03 8.60 38.84
N PRO A 66 -16.69 9.56 37.95
CA PRO A 66 -15.40 10.24 37.95
C PRO A 66 -15.35 11.48 38.85
N GLY A 67 -14.15 11.75 39.37
CA GLY A 67 -13.71 13.07 39.80
C GLY A 67 -13.62 13.28 41.32
N GLN A 68 -12.40 13.15 41.87
CA GLN A 68 -11.83 14.06 42.87
C GLN A 68 -10.38 13.66 43.19
N VAL A 69 -9.49 14.65 43.10
CA VAL A 69 -8.05 14.57 43.41
C VAL A 69 -7.87 14.74 44.91
N PRO A 70 -6.90 14.04 45.54
CA PRO A 70 -6.06 14.74 46.50
C PRO A 70 -4.57 14.34 46.46
N GLY A 71 -3.72 15.33 46.75
CA GLY A 71 -2.55 15.14 47.60
C GLY A 71 -1.22 14.86 46.91
N ALA A 72 -0.34 15.86 46.93
CA ALA A 72 1.07 15.75 46.60
C ALA A 72 1.83 14.93 47.66
N GLU A 73 2.69 14.00 47.23
CA GLU A 73 3.77 13.45 48.07
C GLU A 73 5.09 13.28 47.29
N ALA A 74 6.11 13.90 47.90
CA ALA A 74 7.56 13.67 47.93
C ALA A 74 8.31 12.99 46.76
N GLN A 75 9.30 13.72 46.25
CA GLN A 75 10.39 13.22 45.41
C GLN A 75 11.35 12.29 46.20
N PRO A 76 11.88 11.22 45.62
CA PRO A 76 12.95 10.42 46.22
C PRO A 76 14.32 11.14 46.15
N PRO A 77 15.25 10.87 47.08
CA PRO A 77 16.54 11.56 47.15
C PRO A 77 17.48 11.18 45.99
N PRO A 78 18.41 12.08 45.59
CA PRO A 78 19.33 11.83 44.49
C PRO A 78 20.41 10.81 44.87
N GLN A 79 20.67 9.87 43.96
CA GLN A 79 21.77 8.92 44.02
C GLN A 79 23.12 9.62 43.66
N PRO A 80 24.25 9.22 44.26
CA PRO A 80 25.54 9.89 44.07
C PRO A 80 26.12 9.62 42.67
N GLN A 81 26.66 10.68 42.05
CA GLN A 81 27.28 10.65 40.73
C GLN A 81 28.68 10.06 40.81
N GLU A 82 28.95 8.98 40.07
CA GLU A 82 30.32 8.55 39.76
C GLU A 82 30.91 9.47 38.68
N GLU A 83 32.05 10.09 38.99
CA GLU A 83 32.81 10.95 38.09
C GLU A 83 33.40 10.13 36.92
N ARG A 84 32.99 10.45 35.68
CA ARG A 84 33.65 9.97 34.46
C ARG A 84 34.81 10.90 34.08
N PRO A 85 35.97 10.35 33.66
CA PRO A 85 37.12 11.16 33.26
C PRO A 85 36.87 11.94 31.97
N ALA A 86 37.45 13.14 31.90
CA ALA A 86 37.29 14.11 30.81
C ALA A 86 37.75 13.57 29.44
N ALA A 87 36.96 13.88 28.41
CA ALA A 87 37.28 13.60 27.01
C ALA A 87 38.43 14.51 26.51
N PRO A 88 39.31 14.01 25.63
CA PRO A 88 40.39 14.83 25.04
C PRO A 88 39.85 15.87 24.05
N PRO A 89 40.56 17.00 23.87
CA PRO A 89 40.09 18.11 23.04
C PRO A 89 40.13 17.78 21.54
N ALA A 90 39.12 18.27 20.81
CA ALA A 90 39.04 18.20 19.35
C ALA A 90 40.05 19.17 18.68
N PRO A 91 40.56 18.85 17.48
CA PRO A 91 41.55 19.67 16.79
C PRO A 91 40.95 20.97 16.21
N GLU A 92 41.75 22.03 16.24
CA GLU A 92 41.45 23.39 15.80
C GLU A 92 41.12 23.47 14.30
N VAL A 93 40.01 24.14 13.97
CA VAL A 93 39.67 24.56 12.60
C VAL A 93 39.93 26.05 12.49
N GLY A 94 40.81 26.42 11.56
CA GLY A 94 41.27 27.79 11.34
C GLY A 94 40.23 28.72 10.69
N GLN A 95 40.21 29.93 11.25
CA GLN A 95 39.95 31.26 10.67
C GLN A 95 38.71 31.50 9.80
N GLU A 96 37.83 32.31 10.39
CA GLU A 96 36.66 32.98 9.81
C GLU A 96 37.02 34.00 8.71
N ARG A 97 36.07 34.22 7.78
CA ARG A 97 35.82 35.50 7.10
C ARG A 97 34.32 35.84 7.17
N PRO A 98 33.94 37.13 7.27
CA PRO A 98 32.67 37.52 7.88
C PRO A 98 31.55 37.82 6.88
N GLY A 99 30.31 37.69 7.36
CA GLY A 99 29.21 38.57 6.96
C GLY A 99 28.04 37.91 6.23
N CYS A 100 27.00 37.53 6.97
CA CYS A 100 25.63 38.03 6.79
C CYS A 100 24.71 37.37 7.83
N GLN A 101 24.15 38.16 8.75
CA GLN A 101 23.04 37.71 9.60
C GLN A 101 21.71 37.93 8.88
N PRO A 102 20.75 37.01 9.04
CA PRO A 102 19.35 37.37 9.03
C PRO A 102 18.75 37.19 10.43
N GLN A 103 18.16 38.27 10.93
CA GLN A 103 17.25 38.28 12.08
C GLN A 103 16.01 37.44 11.75
N VAL A 104 15.63 36.53 12.64
CA VAL A 104 14.29 35.92 12.63
C VAL A 104 13.69 36.09 14.03
N GLY A 105 12.78 37.06 14.15
CA GLY A 105 11.88 37.19 15.28
C GLY A 105 10.71 36.22 15.10
N TYR A 106 10.53 35.33 16.07
CA TYR A 106 9.42 34.39 16.13
C TYR A 106 8.36 34.95 17.08
N GLN A 107 7.18 35.28 16.57
CA GLN A 107 5.95 35.42 17.36
C GLN A 107 4.85 34.63 16.66
N GLY A 108 4.27 33.67 17.38
CA GLY A 108 3.13 32.88 16.91
C GLY A 108 1.82 33.66 16.96
N ASN A 109 0.87 33.36 16.08
CA ASN A 109 -0.28 32.47 16.36
C ASN A 109 -1.26 32.45 15.16
N ALA A 110 -2.03 31.36 15.09
CA ALA A 110 -3.39 31.24 14.51
C ALA A 110 -3.65 31.30 12.97
N ARG A 111 -4.17 30.16 12.48
CA ARG A 111 -5.25 29.96 11.48
C ARG A 111 -5.40 30.99 10.34
N LYS A 112 -5.15 30.54 9.10
CA LYS A 112 -6.05 30.69 7.93
C LYS A 112 -5.48 29.97 6.70
N ALA A 113 -6.37 29.33 5.94
CA ALA A 113 -6.09 28.70 4.66
C ALA A 113 -5.74 29.76 3.60
N HIS A 114 -4.77 29.48 2.72
CA HIS A 114 -4.46 30.29 1.55
C HIS A 114 -4.43 29.40 0.27
N PRO A 115 -5.01 29.87 -0.85
CA PRO A 115 -4.98 29.18 -2.15
C PRO A 115 -3.65 29.44 -2.91
N PRO A 116 -3.35 28.69 -4.00
CA PRO A 116 -2.03 28.73 -4.62
C PRO A 116 -1.80 30.01 -5.44
N LEU A 117 -0.64 30.62 -5.23
CA LEU A 117 -0.15 31.79 -5.95
C LEU A 117 0.35 31.39 -7.35
N ALA A 118 -0.28 31.96 -8.38
CA ALA A 118 0.25 32.02 -9.74
C ALA A 118 1.26 33.18 -9.84
N CYS A 119 2.46 32.91 -10.33
CA CYS A 119 3.43 33.95 -10.70
C CYS A 119 3.10 34.47 -12.11
N GLU A 120 2.52 35.67 -12.18
CA GLU A 120 2.53 36.49 -13.39
C GLU A 120 3.83 37.30 -13.45
N VAL A 121 4.53 37.22 -14.59
CA VAL A 121 5.68 38.08 -14.90
C VAL A 121 5.19 39.22 -15.80
N PRO A 122 5.36 40.51 -15.43
CA PRO A 122 4.98 41.59 -16.32
C PRO A 122 6.09 41.90 -17.32
N ALA A 123 5.70 42.07 -18.59
CA ALA A 123 6.51 42.60 -19.65
C ALA A 123 6.37 44.13 -19.71
N GLN A 124 7.46 44.89 -19.59
CA GLN A 124 7.64 46.23 -20.19
C GLN A 124 9.12 46.47 -20.47
N GLY A 125 9.43 46.99 -21.67
CA GLY A 125 10.78 47.23 -22.17
C GLY A 125 11.17 48.70 -22.30
N LYS A 126 12.24 48.90 -23.09
CA LYS A 126 12.87 50.16 -23.59
C LYS A 126 13.88 50.80 -22.60
N ASP A 127 15.10 51.24 -22.97
CA ASP A 127 15.73 51.58 -24.24
C ASP A 127 17.29 51.58 -24.16
N HIS A 128 17.92 51.34 -25.33
CA HIS A 128 19.20 51.83 -25.90
C HIS A 128 20.52 51.97 -25.09
N LEU A 129 21.59 51.33 -25.59
CA LEU A 129 22.72 51.98 -26.29
C LEU A 129 23.73 50.97 -26.89
N ALA A 130 24.35 51.40 -27.99
CA ALA A 130 25.12 50.62 -28.96
C ALA A 130 26.59 50.34 -28.56
N GLY A 131 27.22 49.34 -29.20
CA GLY A 131 28.68 49.28 -29.28
C GLY A 131 29.32 47.91 -29.59
N GLN A 132 29.46 47.60 -30.89
CA GLN A 132 30.58 46.93 -31.57
C GLN A 132 31.10 45.55 -31.11
N GLY A 133 31.14 44.58 -32.05
CA GLY A 133 31.99 43.39 -31.97
C GLY A 133 31.60 42.23 -32.90
N GLN A 134 32.10 42.25 -34.14
CA GLN A 134 32.26 41.10 -35.07
C GLN A 134 32.95 39.90 -34.39
N ALA A 135 32.92 38.64 -34.81
CA ALA A 135 32.16 37.82 -35.74
C ALA A 135 32.69 36.37 -35.52
N CYS A 136 31.86 35.33 -35.65
CA CYS A 136 32.25 34.02 -36.22
C CYS A 136 31.02 33.12 -36.46
N PRO A 137 31.07 32.20 -37.46
CA PRO A 137 29.90 31.88 -38.28
C PRO A 137 29.27 30.51 -38.04
N VAL A 138 28.01 30.43 -38.45
CA VAL A 138 27.12 29.27 -38.55
C VAL A 138 27.45 28.43 -39.78
N GLN A 139 27.42 27.09 -39.65
CA GLN A 139 27.25 26.16 -40.78
C GLN A 139 26.03 25.25 -40.55
N GLY A 140 24.98 25.49 -41.33
CA GLY A 140 24.48 24.55 -42.34
C GLY A 140 23.82 23.23 -41.92
N HIS A 141 22.49 23.23 -41.89
CA HIS A 141 21.60 22.07 -41.87
C HIS A 141 21.82 21.06 -43.01
N ARG A 142 21.62 19.77 -42.72
CA ARG A 142 21.18 18.73 -43.68
C ARG A 142 20.08 17.86 -43.06
N GLN A 143 19.02 17.63 -43.83
CA GLN A 143 17.86 16.79 -43.53
C GLN A 143 18.17 15.29 -43.70
N PRO A 144 17.41 14.38 -43.06
CA PRO A 144 17.36 12.97 -43.45
C PRO A 144 16.09 12.63 -44.27
N HIS A 145 16.30 11.92 -45.38
CA HIS A 145 15.27 11.29 -46.23
C HIS A 145 14.87 9.89 -45.71
N PRO A 146 13.66 9.37 -46.05
CA PRO A 146 13.17 8.06 -45.63
C PRO A 146 13.60 6.93 -46.59
N PRO A 147 13.65 5.66 -46.16
CA PRO A 147 13.83 4.54 -47.09
C PRO A 147 12.48 3.99 -47.58
N GLY A 148 12.35 3.90 -48.92
CA GLY A 148 11.33 3.15 -49.65
C GLY A 148 11.78 1.72 -50.03
N PRO A 149 10.93 0.93 -50.71
CA PRO A 149 10.89 -0.53 -50.61
C PRO A 149 11.77 -1.29 -51.62
N GLY A 150 12.15 -2.53 -51.27
CA GLY A 150 12.82 -3.51 -52.13
C GLY A 150 11.98 -4.80 -52.33
N PRO A 151 12.35 -5.69 -53.27
CA PRO A 151 11.43 -6.18 -54.30
C PRO A 151 10.75 -7.53 -54.06
N LEU A 152 9.69 -7.72 -54.85
CA LEU A 152 8.91 -8.94 -55.10
C LEU A 152 9.74 -10.04 -55.78
N HIS A 153 9.58 -11.29 -55.32
CA HIS A 153 9.82 -12.48 -56.14
C HIS A 153 8.62 -13.44 -56.05
N GLN A 154 8.40 -14.12 -57.17
CA GLN A 154 7.18 -14.77 -57.64
C GLN A 154 6.85 -16.10 -56.95
N ALA A 155 5.57 -16.46 -57.13
CA ALA A 155 4.92 -17.70 -56.75
C ALA A 155 5.40 -18.92 -57.56
N ASP A 156 5.32 -20.10 -56.92
CA ASP A 156 4.95 -21.36 -57.56
C ASP A 156 4.26 -22.29 -56.53
N GLN A 157 3.13 -22.87 -56.92
CA GLN A 157 2.43 -24.03 -56.34
C GLN A 157 2.45 -25.17 -57.40
N PRO A 158 1.96 -26.42 -57.18
CA PRO A 158 1.36 -27.05 -55.99
C PRO A 158 1.94 -28.45 -55.66
N GLY A 159 1.55 -29.04 -54.51
CA GLY A 159 1.86 -30.43 -54.16
C GLY A 159 0.80 -31.05 -53.23
N ASP A 160 0.44 -32.28 -53.54
CA ASP A 160 -0.79 -33.02 -53.22
C ASP A 160 -1.10 -33.36 -51.75
N LYS A 161 -2.40 -33.61 -51.50
CA LYS A 161 -3.00 -34.18 -50.28
C LYS A 161 -2.57 -35.64 -50.04
N PRO A 162 -2.77 -36.18 -48.81
CA PRO A 162 -3.89 -37.11 -48.67
C PRO A 162 -4.69 -37.06 -47.35
N ARG A 163 -6.02 -37.17 -47.54
CA ARG A 163 -7.07 -37.90 -46.81
C ARG A 163 -7.05 -38.09 -45.28
N GLN A 164 -8.05 -37.43 -44.69
CA GLN A 164 -9.00 -37.84 -43.65
C GLN A 164 -8.96 -39.29 -43.10
N GLN A 165 -9.06 -39.40 -41.78
CA GLN A 165 -9.89 -40.42 -41.10
C GLN A 165 -10.72 -39.77 -39.98
N HIS A 166 -12.02 -40.06 -39.99
CA HIS A 166 -13.05 -39.65 -39.04
C HIS A 166 -13.19 -40.65 -37.87
N ARG A 167 -13.47 -40.17 -36.64
CA ARG A 167 -14.46 -40.73 -35.69
C ARG A 167 -14.56 -39.90 -34.36
N PRO A 168 -15.60 -40.05 -33.52
CA PRO A 168 -16.95 -39.44 -33.57
C PRO A 168 -17.24 -38.54 -32.33
N PRO A 169 -18.42 -37.89 -32.20
CA PRO A 169 -18.70 -36.92 -31.13
C PRO A 169 -19.41 -37.55 -29.92
N GLY A 170 -19.08 -37.08 -28.72
CA GLY A 170 -19.87 -37.37 -27.52
C GLY A 170 -19.21 -36.97 -26.21
N SER A 171 -19.70 -35.87 -25.62
CA SER A 171 -20.16 -35.76 -24.22
C SER A 171 -19.70 -34.50 -23.46
N LEU A 172 -20.73 -33.73 -23.10
CA LEU A 172 -20.93 -32.99 -21.85
C LEU A 172 -19.97 -31.84 -21.49
N ARG A 173 -20.46 -30.63 -21.81
CA ARG A 173 -20.15 -29.38 -21.13
C ARG A 173 -20.28 -29.54 -19.61
N ARG A 174 -19.19 -29.30 -18.87
CA ARG A 174 -19.23 -28.78 -17.50
C ARG A 174 -18.75 -27.34 -17.52
N GLN A 175 -19.59 -26.45 -17.00
CA GLN A 175 -19.30 -25.05 -16.78
C GLN A 175 -18.13 -24.93 -15.80
N ARG A 176 -17.06 -24.22 -16.18
CA ARG A 176 -16.04 -23.76 -15.24
C ARG A 176 -16.49 -22.41 -14.66
N GLY A 177 -16.58 -22.33 -13.34
CA GLY A 177 -16.67 -21.08 -12.60
C GLY A 177 -15.39 -20.23 -12.77
N PRO A 178 -15.37 -18.99 -12.24
CA PRO A 178 -14.32 -18.04 -12.53
C PRO A 178 -12.98 -18.53 -11.95
N GLU A 179 -12.03 -18.81 -12.85
CA GLU A 179 -10.65 -19.12 -12.51
C GLU A 179 -10.01 -17.91 -11.84
N THR A 180 -9.67 -18.04 -10.56
CA THR A 180 -8.71 -17.18 -9.87
C THR A 180 -7.41 -17.18 -10.67
N ILE A 181 -6.96 -16.00 -11.10
CA ILE A 181 -5.66 -15.79 -11.73
C ILE A 181 -4.58 -16.18 -10.70
N ARG A 182 -4.10 -17.42 -10.77
CA ARG A 182 -2.81 -17.79 -10.18
C ARG A 182 -1.75 -17.10 -11.03
N CYS A 183 -1.04 -16.15 -10.43
CA CYS A 183 0.28 -15.76 -10.92
C CYS A 183 1.07 -17.06 -11.11
N ARG A 184 1.52 -17.29 -12.34
CA ARG A 184 2.40 -18.42 -12.65
C ARG A 184 3.79 -18.02 -12.15
N GLU A 185 3.96 -18.15 -10.83
CA GLU A 185 5.21 -17.99 -10.12
C GLU A 185 6.12 -19.17 -10.47
N GLY A 186 7.36 -18.88 -10.87
CA GLY A 186 8.44 -19.78 -10.52
C GLY A 186 8.57 -19.69 -9.00
N SER A 187 8.13 -20.72 -8.29
CA SER A 187 8.38 -20.84 -6.85
C SER A 187 9.87 -20.59 -6.59
N PRO A 188 10.26 -19.85 -5.53
CA PRO A 188 11.62 -19.93 -5.05
C PRO A 188 11.92 -21.41 -4.83
N VAL A 189 13.00 -21.91 -5.42
CA VAL A 189 13.48 -23.26 -5.17
C VAL A 189 13.86 -23.29 -3.70
N VAL A 190 12.95 -23.78 -2.86
CA VAL A 190 13.27 -24.11 -1.47
C VAL A 190 14.29 -25.25 -1.56
N PRO A 191 15.54 -25.07 -1.09
CA PRO A 191 16.51 -26.15 -1.09
C PRO A 191 15.96 -27.33 -0.29
N ASP A 192 16.27 -28.55 -0.71
CA ASP A 192 15.94 -29.75 0.05
C ASP A 192 16.56 -29.65 1.47
N PRO A 193 15.74 -29.63 2.55
CA PRO A 193 16.23 -29.50 3.91
C PRO A 193 17.02 -30.72 4.40
N THR A 194 17.07 -31.80 3.61
CA THR A 194 17.81 -33.03 3.93
C THR A 194 19.18 -33.13 3.26
N ALA A 195 19.58 -32.13 2.46
CA ALA A 195 20.93 -32.07 1.90
C ALA A 195 21.95 -31.76 3.00
N ASP A 196 22.68 -32.80 3.41
CA ASP A 196 23.80 -32.75 4.35
C ASP A 196 24.68 -31.50 4.14
N SER A 197 24.76 -30.68 5.20
CA SER A 197 25.55 -29.46 5.36
C SER A 197 27.08 -29.68 5.32
N GLY A 198 27.55 -30.89 5.00
CA GLY A 198 28.96 -31.25 4.88
C GLY A 198 29.76 -30.55 3.78
N HIS A 199 29.18 -29.61 3.03
CA HIS A 199 29.94 -28.77 2.11
C HIS A 199 30.59 -27.60 2.87
N PRO A 200 31.94 -27.53 2.92
CA PRO A 200 32.61 -26.43 3.61
C PRO A 200 32.18 -25.10 2.97
N ALA A 201 31.99 -24.07 3.81
CA ALA A 201 31.67 -22.73 3.33
C ALA A 201 32.69 -22.31 2.26
N PRO A 202 32.24 -21.74 1.13
CA PRO A 202 33.14 -21.31 0.09
C PRO A 202 34.11 -20.27 0.67
N ARG A 203 35.40 -20.40 0.33
CA ARG A 203 36.41 -19.42 0.76
C ARG A 203 36.37 -18.24 -0.20
N PRO A 204 35.93 -17.05 0.24
CA PRO A 204 35.89 -15.89 -0.63
C PRO A 204 37.30 -15.40 -0.91
N ASP A 205 37.54 -14.98 -2.16
CA ASP A 205 38.78 -14.31 -2.50
C ASP A 205 38.93 -13.00 -1.71
N PRO A 206 40.18 -12.59 -1.37
CA PRO A 206 40.44 -11.27 -0.84
C PRO A 206 39.85 -10.19 -1.76
N GLY A 207 39.05 -9.28 -1.21
CA GLY A 207 38.41 -8.20 -1.97
C GLY A 207 37.00 -8.49 -2.50
N LEU A 208 36.49 -9.72 -2.38
CA LEU A 208 35.15 -10.09 -2.85
C LEU A 208 34.05 -9.16 -2.30
N LYS A 209 34.14 -8.79 -1.02
CA LYS A 209 33.22 -7.85 -0.37
C LYS A 209 33.13 -6.52 -1.12
N GLU A 210 34.27 -5.92 -1.45
CA GLU A 210 34.30 -4.61 -2.12
C GLU A 210 33.91 -4.72 -3.59
N GLU A 211 34.30 -5.80 -4.28
CA GLU A 211 33.82 -6.09 -5.64
C GLU A 211 32.30 -6.24 -5.69
N LEU A 212 31.72 -6.97 -4.72
CA LEU A 212 30.28 -7.18 -4.60
C LEU A 212 29.54 -5.86 -4.36
N LYS A 213 30.04 -5.03 -3.45
CA LYS A 213 29.45 -3.70 -3.20
C LYS A 213 29.55 -2.80 -4.43
N ALA A 214 30.68 -2.83 -5.14
CA ALA A 214 30.86 -2.10 -6.38
C ALA A 214 29.88 -2.60 -7.46
N GLN A 215 29.65 -3.91 -7.55
CA GLN A 215 28.68 -4.50 -8.46
C GLN A 215 27.25 -4.10 -8.10
N ALA A 216 26.88 -4.13 -6.83
CA ALA A 216 25.56 -3.69 -6.37
C ALA A 216 25.30 -2.23 -6.78
N ARG A 217 26.26 -1.33 -6.56
CA ARG A 217 26.17 0.07 -6.99
C ARG A 217 26.03 0.22 -8.50
N ARG A 218 26.78 -0.56 -9.30
CA ARG A 218 26.63 -0.57 -10.77
C ARG A 218 25.24 -1.00 -11.24
N LEU A 219 24.53 -1.82 -10.48
CA LEU A 219 23.15 -2.23 -10.75
C LEU A 219 22.10 -1.18 -10.34
N GLY A 220 22.54 -0.04 -9.79
CA GLY A 220 21.67 1.01 -9.26
C GLY A 220 21.08 0.65 -7.90
N LEU A 221 21.83 -0.06 -7.05
CA LEU A 221 21.49 -0.19 -5.63
C LEU A 221 22.22 0.92 -4.88
N ASP A 222 21.47 1.93 -4.41
CA ASP A 222 22.01 3.14 -3.80
C ASP A 222 22.73 2.84 -2.47
N LEU A 223 22.20 1.88 -1.73
CA LEU A 223 22.77 1.41 -0.47
C LEU A 223 23.13 -0.07 -0.59
N VAL A 224 24.27 -0.45 0.00
CA VAL A 224 24.71 -1.84 0.12
C VAL A 224 25.53 -2.00 1.39
N GLY A 225 25.22 -3.02 2.17
CA GLY A 225 25.89 -3.33 3.42
C GLY A 225 25.87 -4.82 3.70
N ILE A 226 26.83 -5.29 4.49
CA ILE A 226 26.97 -6.69 4.85
C ILE A 226 26.63 -6.85 6.34
N ALA A 227 25.68 -7.72 6.65
CA ALA A 227 25.42 -8.17 8.01
C ALA A 227 25.84 -9.63 8.17
N ARG A 228 26.00 -10.06 9.42
CA ARG A 228 26.00 -11.50 9.73
C ARG A 228 24.63 -12.08 9.43
N CYS A 229 24.57 -13.36 9.07
CA CYS A 229 23.30 -14.05 8.86
C CYS A 229 22.62 -14.43 10.18
N THR A 230 22.29 -13.42 10.99
CA THR A 230 21.68 -13.58 12.32
C THR A 230 20.64 -12.49 12.56
N VAL A 231 19.64 -12.80 13.38
CA VAL A 231 18.72 -11.80 13.93
C VAL A 231 19.11 -11.50 15.37
N SER A 232 19.18 -10.21 15.70
CA SER A 232 19.57 -9.74 17.03
C SER A 232 18.55 -10.16 18.09
N GLU A 233 19.00 -10.35 19.34
CA GLU A 233 18.11 -10.69 20.45
C GLU A 233 17.05 -9.61 20.70
N ARG A 234 17.43 -8.34 20.53
CA ARG A 234 16.50 -7.21 20.60
C ARG A 234 15.34 -7.38 19.61
N ASP A 235 15.62 -7.80 18.38
CA ASP A 235 14.59 -7.95 17.35
C ASP A 235 13.74 -9.21 17.54
N ARG A 236 14.32 -10.28 18.09
CA ARG A 236 13.57 -11.47 18.53
C ARG A 236 12.57 -11.10 19.62
N GLN A 237 13.01 -10.38 20.64
CA GLN A 237 12.13 -9.90 21.71
C GLN A 237 11.05 -8.97 21.17
N ALA A 238 11.40 -8.03 20.28
CA ALA A 238 10.43 -7.14 19.67
C ALA A 238 9.34 -7.90 18.87
N LEU A 239 9.69 -8.99 18.18
CA LEU A 239 8.69 -9.85 17.52
C LEU A 239 7.79 -10.56 18.54
N ALA A 240 8.36 -11.12 19.60
CA ALA A 240 7.60 -11.77 20.67
C ALA A 240 6.63 -10.81 21.37
N ASP A 241 7.10 -9.59 21.69
CA ASP A 241 6.27 -8.55 22.32
C ASP A 241 5.11 -8.12 21.42
N ARG A 242 5.37 -7.99 20.11
CA ARG A 242 4.32 -7.67 19.13
C ARG A 242 3.27 -8.77 19.06
N GLU A 243 3.68 -10.04 19.11
CA GLU A 243 2.75 -11.17 19.13
C GLU A 243 1.92 -11.17 20.42
N ALA A 244 2.57 -11.04 21.58
CA ALA A 244 1.91 -11.02 22.88
C ALA A 244 0.88 -9.89 23.02
N ARG A 245 1.12 -8.75 22.35
CA ARG A 245 0.21 -7.59 22.33
C ARG A 245 -0.86 -7.67 21.24
N GLY A 246 -0.82 -8.68 20.36
CA GLY A 246 -1.75 -8.79 19.23
C GLY A 246 -1.55 -7.71 18.16
N PHE A 247 -0.33 -7.23 17.96
CA PHE A 247 0.00 -6.19 16.98
C PHE A 247 0.44 -6.73 15.61
N ARG A 248 0.49 -8.05 15.44
CA ARG A 248 0.81 -8.72 14.17
C ARG A 248 -0.39 -8.71 13.24
N THR A 249 -0.20 -8.32 11.99
CA THR A 249 -1.26 -8.39 10.98
C THR A 249 -1.21 -9.70 10.19
N THR A 250 -1.97 -9.78 9.10
CA THR A 250 -1.95 -10.92 8.19
C THR A 250 -0.86 -10.81 7.11
N PHE A 251 -0.05 -9.76 7.11
CA PHE A 251 0.93 -9.48 6.05
C PHE A 251 2.31 -10.06 6.37
N GLU A 252 2.60 -10.23 7.65
CA GLU A 252 3.84 -10.82 8.13
C GLU A 252 3.84 -12.35 7.97
N GLU A 253 5.03 -12.93 7.73
CA GLU A 253 5.24 -14.38 7.82
C GLU A 253 4.76 -14.89 9.20
N ARG A 254 3.97 -15.96 9.17
CA ARG A 254 3.34 -16.55 10.35
C ARG A 254 4.32 -17.39 11.15
N ASP A 255 5.21 -18.09 10.45
CA ASP A 255 6.25 -18.88 11.10
C ASP A 255 7.37 -17.97 11.59
N ILE A 256 7.36 -17.66 12.88
CA ILE A 256 8.35 -16.80 13.52
C ILE A 256 9.76 -17.40 13.39
N ASP A 257 9.91 -18.73 13.42
CA ASP A 257 11.21 -19.39 13.31
C ASP A 257 11.86 -19.07 11.96
N LEU A 258 11.09 -19.03 10.87
CA LEU A 258 11.61 -18.62 9.55
C LEU A 258 12.10 -17.16 9.51
N ARG A 259 11.58 -16.29 10.39
CA ARG A 259 12.00 -14.89 10.46
C ARG A 259 13.27 -14.70 11.27
N VAL A 260 13.49 -15.55 12.28
CA VAL A 260 14.57 -15.38 13.25
C VAL A 260 15.72 -16.39 13.07
N GLU A 261 15.47 -17.55 12.48
CA GLU A 261 16.46 -18.60 12.17
C GLU A 261 16.75 -18.64 10.67
N LEU A 262 17.56 -17.69 10.20
CA LEU A 262 17.86 -17.53 8.77
C LEU A 262 18.52 -18.76 8.12
N ASP A 263 19.14 -19.64 8.91
CA ASP A 263 19.69 -20.91 8.45
C ASP A 263 18.62 -21.87 7.92
N ARG A 264 17.37 -21.75 8.38
CA ARG A 264 16.23 -22.51 7.84
C ARG A 264 15.86 -22.13 6.41
N LEU A 265 16.16 -20.88 6.02
CA LEU A 265 15.92 -20.38 4.67
C LEU A 265 17.07 -20.76 3.73
N LEU A 266 18.29 -20.76 4.26
CA LEU A 266 19.51 -21.11 3.54
C LEU A 266 20.46 -21.88 4.48
N PRO A 267 20.46 -23.22 4.45
CA PRO A 267 21.35 -24.01 5.32
C PRO A 267 22.82 -23.65 5.12
N GLY A 268 23.54 -23.41 6.21
CA GLY A 268 24.91 -22.91 6.19
C GLY A 268 25.02 -21.43 5.89
N CYS A 269 24.00 -20.63 6.21
CA CYS A 269 24.02 -19.18 5.98
C CYS A 269 25.11 -18.51 6.82
N GLN A 270 25.92 -17.65 6.19
CA GLN A 270 27.04 -16.96 6.85
C GLN A 270 26.84 -15.44 6.85
N SER A 271 26.34 -14.88 5.75
CA SER A 271 26.19 -13.43 5.58
C SER A 271 24.86 -13.04 4.97
N ALA A 272 24.43 -11.81 5.24
CA ALA A 272 23.34 -11.15 4.54
C ALA A 272 23.89 -9.92 3.81
N VAL A 273 23.71 -9.87 2.49
CA VAL A 273 23.96 -8.68 1.67
C VAL A 273 22.64 -7.91 1.64
N VAL A 274 22.60 -6.76 2.31
CA VAL A 274 21.40 -5.93 2.39
C VAL A 274 21.59 -4.71 1.51
N VAL A 275 20.54 -4.36 0.78
CA VAL A 275 20.57 -3.30 -0.22
C VAL A 275 19.42 -2.34 -0.02
N GLY A 276 19.56 -1.13 -0.57
CA GLY A 276 18.49 -0.15 -0.60
C GLY A 276 18.44 0.63 -1.90
N ILE A 277 17.23 1.02 -2.30
CA ILE A 277 16.97 1.89 -3.47
C ILE A 277 16.15 3.08 -3.01
N ALA A 278 16.65 4.28 -3.23
CA ALA A 278 15.95 5.52 -2.93
C ALA A 278 14.83 5.76 -3.95
N TYR A 279 13.66 6.20 -3.48
CA TYR A 279 12.49 6.35 -4.35
C TYR A 279 11.88 7.76 -4.37
N LEU A 280 12.56 8.75 -3.78
CA LEU A 280 12.16 10.14 -3.99
C LEU A 280 12.49 10.57 -5.42
N PRO A 281 11.52 11.12 -6.17
CA PRO A 281 11.77 11.59 -7.53
C PRO A 281 12.61 12.88 -7.50
N TYR A 282 13.46 13.06 -8.52
CA TYR A 282 14.24 14.28 -8.71
C TYR A 282 13.35 15.50 -9.01
N ARG A 283 12.22 15.30 -9.70
CA ARG A 283 11.27 16.36 -10.06
C ARG A 283 9.83 15.91 -9.80
N PRO A 284 8.96 16.86 -9.42
CA PRO A 284 7.53 16.59 -9.37
C PRO A 284 7.01 16.15 -10.74
N VAL A 285 6.14 15.14 -10.75
CA VAL A 285 5.43 14.65 -11.92
C VAL A 285 4.00 15.19 -11.88
N PRO A 286 3.57 15.97 -12.88
CA PRO A 286 2.20 16.48 -12.92
C PRO A 286 1.20 15.34 -13.19
N PRO A 287 -0.09 15.53 -12.82
CA PRO A 287 -1.16 14.65 -13.26
C PRO A 287 -1.34 14.70 -14.80
N PRO A 288 -2.17 13.83 -15.40
CA PRO A 288 -2.41 13.83 -16.83
C PRO A 288 -2.93 15.20 -17.30
N PRO A 289 -2.44 15.71 -18.45
CA PRO A 289 -2.87 17.00 -18.95
C PRO A 289 -4.36 16.99 -19.32
N GLY A 290 -5.06 18.09 -19.05
CA GLY A 290 -6.48 18.25 -19.36
C GLY A 290 -7.43 17.53 -18.40
N GLU A 291 -6.93 16.95 -17.31
CA GLU A 291 -7.78 16.36 -16.27
C GLU A 291 -8.58 17.47 -15.55
N PRO A 292 -9.90 17.31 -15.33
CA PRO A 292 -10.72 18.33 -14.69
C PRO A 292 -10.35 18.54 -13.21
N ASP A 293 -10.80 19.66 -12.66
CA ASP A 293 -10.70 19.89 -11.22
C ASP A 293 -11.72 19.03 -10.45
N GLY A 294 -11.32 18.55 -9.27
CA GLY A 294 -12.13 17.66 -8.45
C GLY A 294 -11.38 17.14 -7.24
N PRO A 295 -12.09 16.47 -6.30
CA PRO A 295 -11.45 15.87 -5.14
C PRO A 295 -10.48 14.76 -5.57
N ARG A 296 -9.27 14.79 -5.01
CA ARG A 296 -8.18 13.84 -5.29
C ARG A 296 -7.89 12.96 -4.07
N GLY A 297 -7.37 11.77 -4.34
CA GLY A 297 -6.88 10.87 -3.30
C GLY A 297 -5.37 10.95 -3.14
N ARG A 298 -4.85 10.60 -1.98
CA ARG A 298 -3.41 10.44 -1.72
C ARG A 298 -2.99 8.99 -1.76
N LEU A 299 -1.91 8.74 -2.49
CA LEU A 299 -1.16 7.49 -2.47
C LEU A 299 0.12 7.72 -1.70
N SER A 300 0.56 6.74 -0.90
CA SER A 300 1.92 6.78 -0.36
C SER A 300 2.93 6.84 -1.49
N ARG A 301 4.04 7.56 -1.28
CA ARG A 301 5.10 7.74 -2.28
C ARG A 301 5.64 6.40 -2.79
N TYR A 302 5.62 5.35 -1.96
CA TYR A 302 6.16 4.04 -2.33
C TYR A 302 5.34 3.31 -3.42
N CYS A 303 4.11 3.73 -3.71
CA CYS A 303 3.21 3.00 -4.62
C CYS A 303 2.79 3.76 -5.88
N ARG A 304 3.53 4.82 -6.24
CA ARG A 304 3.18 5.72 -7.36
C ARG A 304 3.85 5.37 -8.69
N GLY A 305 4.94 4.62 -8.66
CA GLY A 305 5.66 4.15 -9.85
C GLY A 305 5.50 2.66 -10.08
N GLN A 306 6.46 2.06 -10.80
CA GLN A 306 6.55 0.62 -10.95
C GLN A 306 6.69 -0.05 -9.58
N ASP A 307 6.10 -1.23 -9.43
CA ASP A 307 6.20 -2.03 -8.21
C ASP A 307 7.66 -2.36 -7.87
N TYR A 308 8.13 -1.85 -6.72
CA TYR A 308 9.51 -1.98 -6.26
C TYR A 308 9.92 -3.44 -6.09
N HIS A 309 8.99 -4.35 -5.78
CA HIS A 309 9.30 -5.77 -5.66
C HIS A 309 9.91 -6.32 -6.94
N GLY A 310 9.37 -5.95 -8.11
CA GLY A 310 9.89 -6.36 -9.41
C GLY A 310 11.27 -5.77 -9.67
N VAL A 311 11.41 -4.46 -9.42
CA VAL A 311 12.66 -3.69 -9.63
C VAL A 311 13.79 -4.24 -8.76
N LEU A 312 13.57 -4.41 -7.46
CA LEU A 312 14.58 -4.94 -6.54
C LEU A 312 14.94 -6.39 -6.90
N ARG A 313 13.95 -7.26 -7.15
CA ARG A 313 14.23 -8.67 -7.46
C ARG A 313 15.03 -8.85 -8.75
N GLU A 314 14.79 -8.04 -9.77
CA GLU A 314 15.58 -8.10 -11.01
C GLU A 314 17.06 -7.76 -10.75
N LYS A 315 17.32 -6.68 -10.02
CA LYS A 315 18.67 -6.27 -9.63
C LYS A 315 19.33 -7.32 -8.71
N LEU A 316 18.60 -7.83 -7.73
CA LEU A 316 19.07 -8.86 -6.79
C LEU A 316 19.39 -10.20 -7.47
N ARG A 317 18.58 -10.67 -8.42
CA ARG A 317 18.89 -11.88 -9.21
C ARG A 317 20.18 -11.71 -10.01
N THR A 318 20.43 -10.50 -10.52
CA THR A 318 21.66 -10.21 -11.25
C THR A 318 22.87 -10.17 -10.32
N LEU A 319 22.73 -9.59 -9.13
CA LEU A 319 23.78 -9.58 -8.11
C LEU A 319 24.09 -11.00 -7.59
N ALA A 320 23.05 -11.82 -7.36
CA ALA A 320 23.19 -13.21 -6.92
C ALA A 320 23.96 -14.05 -7.93
N ARG A 321 23.56 -14.02 -9.21
CA ARG A 321 24.29 -14.72 -10.29
C ARG A 321 25.74 -14.28 -10.36
N TRP A 322 26.00 -12.98 -10.27
CA TRP A 322 27.36 -12.46 -10.25
C TRP A 322 28.19 -13.03 -9.08
N LEU A 323 27.61 -13.12 -7.88
CA LEU A 323 28.29 -13.70 -6.71
C LEU A 323 28.56 -15.21 -6.91
N GLU A 324 27.59 -15.94 -7.45
CA GLU A 324 27.70 -17.38 -7.73
C GLU A 324 28.76 -17.68 -8.80
N GLU A 325 28.88 -16.83 -9.82
CA GLU A 325 29.94 -16.91 -10.82
C GLU A 325 31.33 -16.57 -10.23
N ARG A 326 31.39 -15.55 -9.36
CA ARG A 326 32.64 -15.07 -8.77
C ARG A 326 33.17 -15.97 -7.66
N CYS A 327 32.29 -16.68 -6.96
CA CYS A 327 32.61 -17.54 -5.82
C CYS A 327 31.94 -18.92 -5.99
N PRO A 328 32.61 -19.88 -6.65
CA PRO A 328 32.06 -21.22 -6.83
C PRO A 328 31.66 -21.87 -5.51
N GLY A 329 30.44 -22.42 -5.46
CA GLY A 329 29.85 -22.98 -4.23
C GLY A 329 29.08 -21.97 -3.38
N ALA A 330 29.04 -20.69 -3.78
CA ALA A 330 28.09 -19.74 -3.23
C ALA A 330 26.65 -20.18 -3.56
N ARG A 331 25.78 -20.01 -2.58
CA ARG A 331 24.32 -20.18 -2.68
C ARG A 331 23.67 -18.92 -2.14
N THR A 332 22.55 -18.56 -2.71
CA THR A 332 21.84 -17.33 -2.36
C THR A 332 20.35 -17.57 -2.11
N TYR A 333 19.77 -16.80 -1.20
CA TYR A 333 18.32 -16.71 -0.99
C TYR A 333 17.92 -15.23 -1.03
N LEU A 334 17.06 -14.85 -1.97
CA LEU A 334 16.65 -13.45 -2.16
C LEU A 334 15.50 -13.09 -1.23
N PHE A 335 15.47 -11.85 -0.76
CA PHE A 335 14.34 -11.30 -0.02
C PHE A 335 14.09 -9.83 -0.38
N ALA A 336 12.81 -9.46 -0.45
CA ALA A 336 12.33 -8.09 -0.59
C ALA A 336 10.86 -8.03 -0.15
N ASP A 337 10.61 -7.55 1.08
CA ASP A 337 9.30 -7.40 1.75
C ASP A 337 8.51 -8.69 2.02
N THR A 338 8.31 -9.54 1.01
CA THR A 338 7.37 -10.67 1.07
C THR A 338 7.97 -11.94 1.67
N GLU A 339 9.29 -12.07 1.66
CA GLU A 339 10.00 -13.23 2.19
C GLU A 339 10.17 -13.12 3.74
N PRO A 340 10.40 -14.23 4.47
CA PRO A 340 10.42 -14.22 5.94
C PRO A 340 11.40 -13.27 6.66
N PRO A 341 12.61 -12.96 6.12
CA PRO A 341 13.57 -12.10 6.80
C PRO A 341 12.99 -10.75 7.26
N ILE A 342 13.59 -10.18 8.29
CA ILE A 342 13.20 -8.85 8.80
C ILE A 342 14.08 -7.79 8.13
N ASP A 343 13.67 -7.32 6.95
CA ASP A 343 14.46 -6.42 6.09
C ASP A 343 15.07 -5.23 6.86
N ARG A 344 14.28 -4.57 7.71
CA ARG A 344 14.73 -3.41 8.50
C ARG A 344 15.76 -3.78 9.57
N SER A 345 15.63 -4.95 10.19
CA SER A 345 16.61 -5.44 11.18
C SER A 345 17.94 -5.75 10.50
N LEU A 346 17.90 -6.48 9.38
CA LEU A 346 19.10 -6.78 8.62
C LEU A 346 19.76 -5.51 8.09
N ALA A 347 18.98 -4.53 7.63
CA ALA A 347 19.51 -3.25 7.15
C ALA A 347 20.19 -2.42 8.25
N GLU A 348 19.66 -2.42 9.48
CA GLU A 348 20.35 -1.79 10.62
C GLU A 348 21.67 -2.52 10.95
N GLN A 349 21.64 -3.86 11.03
CA GLN A 349 22.82 -4.67 11.29
C GLN A 349 23.90 -4.52 10.20
N ALA A 350 23.48 -4.30 8.94
CA ALA A 350 24.35 -4.03 7.80
C ALA A 350 24.86 -2.58 7.75
N GLY A 351 24.49 -1.74 8.71
CA GLY A 351 24.93 -0.35 8.81
C GLY A 351 24.26 0.60 7.82
N LEU A 352 23.11 0.25 7.23
CA LEU A 352 22.42 1.12 6.27
C LEU A 352 21.64 2.26 6.94
N GLY A 353 21.28 2.10 8.20
CA GLY A 353 20.43 3.03 8.92
C GLY A 353 20.32 2.68 10.39
N PHE A 354 19.50 3.46 11.12
CA PHE A 354 19.06 3.15 12.48
C PHE A 354 17.52 3.21 12.56
N PHE A 355 16.92 2.51 13.51
CA PHE A 355 15.47 2.63 13.73
C PHE A 355 15.09 4.01 14.27
N GLY A 356 14.15 4.67 13.60
CA GLY A 356 13.44 5.83 14.14
C GLY A 356 12.31 5.44 15.07
N ARG A 357 11.84 6.37 15.91
CA ARG A 357 10.65 6.15 16.77
C ARG A 357 9.39 5.78 15.98
N SER A 358 9.35 6.12 14.70
CA SER A 358 8.29 5.74 13.76
C SER A 358 8.38 4.30 13.25
N THR A 359 9.34 3.50 13.72
CA THR A 359 9.66 2.13 13.27
C THR A 359 10.23 1.99 11.86
N ASN A 360 10.40 3.11 11.15
CA ASN A 360 11.11 3.13 9.87
C ASN A 360 12.63 3.10 10.10
N LEU A 361 13.35 2.50 9.16
CA LEU A 361 14.79 2.65 9.06
C LEU A 361 15.11 4.05 8.53
N ILE A 362 15.96 4.78 9.23
CA ILE A 362 16.46 6.11 8.82
C ILE A 362 17.88 5.93 8.30
N THR A 363 18.11 6.25 7.04
CA THR A 363 19.40 6.19 6.37
C THR A 363 20.10 7.55 6.39
N ARG A 364 21.44 7.54 6.31
CA ARG A 364 22.25 8.76 6.37
C ARG A 364 22.01 9.67 5.17
N GLU A 365 21.84 9.13 3.98
CA GLU A 365 21.75 9.91 2.74
C GLU A 365 20.30 10.17 2.32
N TYR A 366 19.43 9.16 2.42
CA TYR A 366 18.09 9.16 1.80
C TYR A 366 16.94 9.26 2.82
N GLY A 367 17.26 9.36 4.11
CA GLY A 367 16.25 9.43 5.16
C GLY A 367 15.49 8.10 5.24
N THR A 368 14.16 8.14 5.34
CA THR A 368 13.35 6.92 5.33
C THR A 368 12.86 6.50 3.94
N TRP A 369 13.17 7.27 2.90
CA TRP A 369 12.64 7.07 1.54
C TRP A 369 13.46 6.04 0.74
N VAL A 370 13.61 4.84 1.31
CA VAL A 370 14.31 3.72 0.69
C VAL A 370 13.45 2.46 0.69
N PHE A 371 13.45 1.74 -0.44
CA PHE A 371 13.06 0.34 -0.47
C PHE A 371 14.22 -0.51 0.04
N LEU A 372 13.92 -1.59 0.76
CA LEU A 372 14.91 -2.52 1.28
C LEU A 372 14.73 -3.89 0.64
N GLY A 373 15.83 -4.64 0.59
CA GLY A 373 15.86 -6.04 0.20
C GLY A 373 17.27 -6.57 0.34
N GLY A 374 17.52 -7.76 -0.18
CA GLY A 374 18.85 -8.34 -0.11
C GLY A 374 18.91 -9.78 -0.55
N LEU A 375 20.05 -10.39 -0.24
CA LEU A 375 20.23 -11.83 -0.33
C LEU A 375 20.96 -12.36 0.89
N LEU A 376 20.54 -13.52 1.37
CA LEU A 376 21.29 -14.36 2.28
C LEU A 376 22.30 -15.17 1.48
N THR A 377 23.46 -15.48 2.06
CA THR A 377 24.47 -16.32 1.41
C THR A 377 25.27 -17.15 2.40
N ASN A 378 25.71 -18.34 1.97
CA ASN A 378 26.67 -19.17 2.69
C ASN A 378 28.12 -18.67 2.57
N VAL A 379 28.37 -17.61 1.80
CA VAL A 379 29.69 -16.99 1.68
C VAL A 379 30.00 -16.17 2.95
N PRO A 380 31.13 -16.40 3.64
CA PRO A 380 31.51 -15.64 4.82
C PRO A 380 32.14 -14.30 4.45
N LEU A 381 31.31 -13.26 4.32
CA LEU A 381 31.71 -11.89 4.05
C LEU A 381 31.90 -11.13 5.36
N GLU A 382 32.91 -10.25 5.42
CA GLU A 382 33.14 -9.42 6.60
C GLU A 382 31.96 -8.43 6.81
N PRO A 383 31.29 -8.44 7.98
CA PRO A 383 30.20 -7.52 8.25
C PRO A 383 30.65 -6.06 8.25
N ASP A 384 29.74 -5.17 7.88
CA ASP A 384 29.94 -3.73 8.03
C ASP A 384 29.59 -3.27 9.45
N PRO A 385 30.25 -2.22 9.95
CA PRO A 385 29.90 -1.66 11.25
C PRO A 385 28.48 -1.06 11.18
N PRO A 386 27.65 -1.25 12.22
CA PRO A 386 26.35 -0.62 12.28
C PRO A 386 26.50 0.91 12.32
N TRP A 387 25.57 1.62 11.69
CA TRP A 387 25.52 3.07 11.76
C TRP A 387 24.68 3.51 12.96
N SER A 388 25.18 4.49 13.72
CA SER A 388 24.47 5.04 14.86
C SER A 388 23.78 6.36 14.51
N GLY A 389 22.53 6.49 14.95
CA GLY A 389 21.76 7.73 14.89
C GLY A 389 20.78 7.79 16.06
N THR A 390 20.14 8.94 16.26
CA THR A 390 19.20 9.13 17.36
C THR A 390 18.07 10.07 16.97
N CYS A 391 16.87 9.77 17.44
CA CYS A 391 15.76 10.73 17.39
C CYS A 391 15.90 11.84 18.45
N GLY A 392 16.87 11.74 19.38
CA GLY A 392 17.00 12.64 20.51
C GLY A 392 15.72 12.68 21.33
N THR A 393 15.17 13.88 21.56
CA THR A 393 13.89 14.09 22.24
C THR A 393 12.69 14.18 21.28
N CYS A 394 12.89 14.07 19.96
CA CYS A 394 11.85 14.32 18.95
C CYS A 394 10.68 13.32 18.99
N THR A 395 9.45 13.81 19.12
CA THR A 395 8.20 12.99 19.13
C THR A 395 7.30 13.22 17.92
N ARG A 396 7.71 14.03 16.93
CA ARG A 396 6.86 14.49 15.82
C ARG A 396 6.05 13.40 15.13
N CYS A 397 6.64 12.22 14.90
CA CYS A 397 5.94 11.09 14.26
C CYS A 397 4.85 10.47 15.14
N LEU A 398 5.06 10.43 16.46
CA LEU A 398 4.07 9.97 17.45
C LEU A 398 2.92 10.98 17.48
N ASP A 399 3.25 12.26 17.62
CA ASP A 399 2.28 13.36 17.74
C ASP A 399 1.43 13.54 16.48
N ALA A 400 2.01 13.32 15.30
CA ALA A 400 1.32 13.48 14.03
C ALA A 400 0.50 12.25 13.60
N CYS A 401 0.65 11.09 14.26
CA CYS A 401 -0.03 9.86 13.87
C CYS A 401 -1.55 10.01 14.12
N PRO A 402 -2.40 10.04 13.09
CA PRO A 402 -3.81 10.43 13.25
C PRO A 402 -4.64 9.40 14.02
N THR A 403 -4.16 8.16 14.12
CA THR A 403 -4.84 7.06 14.82
C THR A 403 -4.14 6.67 16.12
N GLY A 404 -3.01 7.31 16.46
CA GLY A 404 -2.16 6.90 17.58
C GLY A 404 -1.62 5.47 17.40
N ALA A 405 -1.40 5.01 16.16
CA ALA A 405 -0.87 3.67 15.88
C ALA A 405 0.55 3.47 16.41
N LEU A 406 1.34 4.54 16.49
CA LEU A 406 2.62 4.53 17.19
C LEU A 406 2.36 4.75 18.69
N VAL A 407 2.07 3.66 19.39
CA VAL A 407 1.58 3.68 20.79
C VAL A 407 2.66 4.10 21.80
N GLU A 408 3.92 3.90 21.44
CA GLU A 408 5.10 4.37 22.17
C GLU A 408 6.31 4.39 21.20
N PRO A 409 7.45 5.03 21.55
CA PRO A 409 8.64 4.99 20.71
C PRO A 409 9.00 3.56 20.27
N TYR A 410 9.19 3.37 18.96
CA TYR A 410 9.58 2.08 18.35
C TYR A 410 8.51 0.99 18.35
N VAL A 411 7.29 1.28 18.80
CA VAL A 411 6.20 0.30 18.87
C VAL A 411 5.02 0.78 18.04
N LEU A 412 4.68 -0.03 17.04
CA LEU A 412 3.55 0.19 16.14
C LEU A 412 2.48 -0.87 16.39
N ASP A 413 1.28 -0.43 16.78
CA ASP A 413 0.06 -1.20 16.60
C ASP A 413 -0.34 -1.14 15.13
N SER A 414 -0.03 -2.22 14.41
CA SER A 414 -0.25 -2.29 12.97
C SER A 414 -1.74 -2.27 12.60
N HIS A 415 -2.65 -2.71 13.47
CA HIS A 415 -4.08 -2.72 13.17
C HIS A 415 -4.68 -1.31 13.09
N ARG A 416 -4.07 -0.36 13.80
CA ARG A 416 -4.47 1.06 13.81
C ARG A 416 -3.72 1.88 12.76
N CYS A 417 -2.67 1.34 12.16
CA CYS A 417 -1.84 2.05 11.19
C CYS A 417 -2.63 2.32 9.90
N LEU A 418 -2.75 3.58 9.47
CA LEU A 418 -3.46 3.90 8.22
C LEU A 418 -2.87 3.20 6.99
N SER A 419 -1.56 2.91 7.00
CA SER A 419 -0.96 2.09 5.93
C SER A 419 -1.58 0.69 5.87
N TYR A 420 -1.84 0.05 7.01
CA TYR A 420 -2.55 -1.23 7.05
C TYR A 420 -4.05 -1.06 6.75
N VAL A 421 -4.72 -0.09 7.37
CA VAL A 421 -6.17 0.15 7.22
C VAL A 421 -6.55 0.42 5.76
N THR A 422 -5.73 1.16 5.03
CA THR A 422 -5.95 1.36 3.58
C THR A 422 -5.81 0.07 2.77
N GLN A 423 -5.13 -0.97 3.26
CA GLN A 423 -4.83 -2.21 2.53
C GLN A 423 -5.66 -3.42 2.98
N MET A 424 -6.24 -3.37 4.18
CA MET A 424 -7.11 -4.44 4.70
C MET A 424 -8.30 -4.66 3.76
N LYS A 425 -8.81 -5.90 3.70
CA LYS A 425 -10.02 -6.23 2.93
C LYS A 425 -11.25 -6.03 3.80
N GLY A 426 -12.41 -5.87 3.16
CA GLY A 426 -13.69 -5.72 3.86
C GLY A 426 -13.94 -4.29 4.36
N TYR A 427 -14.75 -4.19 5.42
CA TYR A 427 -15.16 -2.92 6.01
C TYR A 427 -14.04 -2.27 6.82
N VAL A 428 -13.75 -1.00 6.52
CA VAL A 428 -12.86 -0.19 7.35
C VAL A 428 -13.60 0.08 8.66
N PRO A 429 -13.01 -0.21 9.83
CA PRO A 429 -13.60 0.15 11.12
C PRO A 429 -13.92 1.64 11.18
N GLU A 430 -15.09 2.00 11.69
CA GLU A 430 -15.61 3.37 11.60
C GLU A 430 -14.66 4.42 12.20
N GLU A 431 -14.02 4.08 13.31
CA GLU A 431 -13.05 4.92 14.02
C GLU A 431 -11.88 5.39 13.15
N PHE A 432 -11.54 4.68 12.07
CA PHE A 432 -10.45 5.07 11.17
C PHE A 432 -10.92 5.82 9.93
N ARG A 433 -12.22 5.84 9.62
CA ARG A 433 -12.73 6.36 8.33
C ARG A 433 -12.53 7.87 8.19
N ALA A 434 -12.75 8.63 9.26
CA ALA A 434 -12.47 10.07 9.25
C ALA A 434 -10.96 10.35 9.25
N ALA A 435 -10.18 9.57 10.01
CA ALA A 435 -8.73 9.71 10.11
C ALA A 435 -7.98 9.38 8.80
N LEU A 436 -8.57 8.56 7.93
CA LEU A 436 -8.06 8.31 6.58
C LEU A 436 -7.90 9.61 5.77
N GLY A 437 -8.74 10.63 6.00
CA GLY A 437 -8.73 11.84 5.18
C GLY A 437 -8.92 11.50 3.70
N ASP A 438 -7.94 11.85 2.88
CA ASP A 438 -7.87 11.56 1.44
C ASP A 438 -6.95 10.37 1.10
N TRP A 439 -6.38 9.66 2.07
CA TRP A 439 -5.53 8.50 1.81
C TRP A 439 -6.31 7.34 1.19
N ILE A 440 -5.94 6.95 -0.03
CA ILE A 440 -6.54 5.81 -0.73
C ILE A 440 -5.64 4.57 -0.77
N PHE A 441 -4.34 4.70 -0.51
CA PHE A 441 -3.42 3.57 -0.34
C PHE A 441 -2.14 3.99 0.39
N GLY A 442 -1.77 3.28 1.46
CA GLY A 442 -0.62 3.63 2.29
C GLY A 442 -0.84 4.89 3.14
N CYS A 443 0.19 5.29 3.87
CA CYS A 443 0.22 6.55 4.62
C CYS A 443 1.67 6.97 4.88
N ASP A 444 2.00 8.24 4.63
CA ASP A 444 3.37 8.75 4.80
C ASP A 444 3.53 9.75 5.95
N ILE A 445 2.48 10.04 6.72
CA ILE A 445 2.49 11.15 7.69
C ILE A 445 3.68 11.06 8.66
N CYS A 446 3.97 9.88 9.22
CA CYS A 446 5.08 9.70 10.15
C CYS A 446 6.47 9.90 9.52
N GLN A 447 6.57 9.73 8.20
CA GLN A 447 7.77 9.99 7.40
C GLN A 447 7.84 11.47 6.98
N GLU A 448 6.73 12.06 6.53
CA GLU A 448 6.64 13.45 6.08
C GLU A 448 7.03 14.46 7.18
N VAL A 449 6.69 14.16 8.44
CA VAL A 449 7.05 15.03 9.58
C VAL A 449 8.45 14.77 10.15
N CYS A 450 9.14 13.72 9.68
CA CYS A 450 10.43 13.31 10.22
C CYS A 450 11.53 14.33 9.85
N PRO A 451 12.29 14.89 10.81
CA PRO A 451 13.35 15.85 10.51
C PRO A 451 14.42 15.33 9.52
N TYR A 452 14.70 14.02 9.55
CA TYR A 452 15.65 13.39 8.62
C TYR A 452 15.18 13.41 7.16
N ASN A 453 13.88 13.59 6.92
CA ASN A 453 13.30 13.70 5.58
C ASN A 453 13.09 15.15 5.13
N LEU A 454 13.37 16.12 5.99
CA LEU A 454 13.21 17.56 5.73
C LEU A 454 14.55 18.30 5.61
N ARG A 455 15.66 17.58 5.77
CA ARG A 455 17.00 18.16 5.68
C ARG A 455 17.34 18.59 4.25
N PRO A 456 18.02 19.73 4.05
CA PRO A 456 18.47 20.15 2.72
C PRO A 456 19.47 19.20 2.05
N SER A 457 20.18 18.40 2.85
CA SER A 457 21.19 17.45 2.38
C SER A 457 20.61 16.08 1.96
N LEU A 458 19.29 15.94 1.92
CA LEU A 458 18.65 14.69 1.52
C LEU A 458 18.95 14.40 0.06
N LEU A 459 19.54 13.23 -0.22
CA LEU A 459 19.79 12.80 -1.59
C LEU A 459 18.50 12.24 -2.21
N VAL A 460 18.43 12.31 -3.53
CA VAL A 460 17.37 11.69 -4.35
C VAL A 460 18.00 10.63 -5.25
N GLY A 461 17.28 9.52 -5.45
CA GLY A 461 17.73 8.43 -6.30
C GLY A 461 17.52 8.73 -7.77
N ASP A 462 18.28 8.07 -8.64
CA ASP A 462 18.13 8.13 -10.10
C ASP A 462 17.49 6.85 -10.64
N HIS A 463 16.20 6.67 -10.31
CA HIS A 463 15.42 5.46 -10.63
C HIS A 463 14.12 5.85 -11.34
N PRO A 464 14.16 6.13 -12.65
CA PRO A 464 12.99 6.61 -13.39
C PRO A 464 11.81 5.62 -13.38
N GLU A 465 12.06 4.32 -13.24
CA GLU A 465 11.03 3.29 -13.09
C GLU A 465 10.22 3.44 -11.80
N LEU A 466 10.80 4.01 -10.75
CA LEU A 466 10.15 4.25 -9.45
C LEU A 466 9.47 5.63 -9.37
N ASN A 467 9.68 6.51 -10.36
CA ASN A 467 9.03 7.81 -10.38
C ASN A 467 7.50 7.67 -10.45
N PRO A 468 6.74 8.63 -9.87
CA PRO A 468 5.29 8.64 -9.99
C PRO A 468 4.84 8.62 -11.45
N TRP A 469 3.86 7.78 -11.78
CA TRP A 469 3.26 7.77 -13.11
C TRP A 469 2.16 8.85 -13.20
N PRO A 470 2.09 9.63 -14.30
CA PRO A 470 0.98 10.55 -14.53
C PRO A 470 -0.38 9.84 -14.43
N GLU A 471 -0.49 8.60 -14.91
CA GLU A 471 -1.73 7.82 -14.92
C GLU A 471 -2.27 7.50 -13.52
N VAL A 472 -1.42 7.52 -12.48
CA VAL A 472 -1.84 7.39 -11.08
C VAL A 472 -2.01 8.74 -10.38
N GLY A 473 -1.96 9.85 -11.14
CA GLY A 473 -2.16 11.22 -10.67
C GLY A 473 -0.88 11.98 -10.31
N GLY A 474 0.30 11.43 -10.62
CA GLY A 474 1.59 12.06 -10.31
C GLY A 474 1.70 12.44 -8.82
N ASP A 475 2.23 13.64 -8.54
CA ASP A 475 2.34 14.15 -7.17
C ASP A 475 1.05 14.72 -6.59
N ALA A 476 0.09 15.08 -7.45
CA ALA A 476 -1.22 15.59 -7.02
C ALA A 476 -2.16 14.47 -6.53
N GLY A 477 -1.88 13.22 -6.91
CA GLY A 477 -2.74 12.08 -6.65
C GLY A 477 -3.93 11.98 -7.63
N PRO A 478 -4.58 10.81 -7.73
CA PRO A 478 -5.61 10.58 -8.75
C PRO A 478 -6.93 11.26 -8.38
N LEU A 479 -7.72 11.65 -9.38
CA LEU A 479 -9.12 12.02 -9.14
C LEU A 479 -9.88 10.86 -8.51
N LEU A 480 -10.63 11.14 -7.44
CA LEU A 480 -11.42 10.12 -6.75
C LEU A 480 -12.51 9.53 -7.66
N GLU A 481 -13.08 10.34 -8.54
CA GLU A 481 -14.03 9.90 -9.57
C GLU A 481 -13.43 8.82 -10.48
N ARG A 482 -12.18 9.02 -10.94
CA ARG A 482 -11.48 8.06 -11.78
C ARG A 482 -11.20 6.75 -11.03
N ILE A 483 -10.84 6.84 -9.75
CA ILE A 483 -10.67 5.64 -8.92
C ILE A 483 -11.99 4.90 -8.75
N LEU A 484 -13.07 5.61 -8.43
CA LEU A 484 -14.41 5.03 -8.26
C LEU A 484 -14.86 4.29 -9.53
N ARG A 485 -14.66 4.90 -10.71
CA ARG A 485 -15.08 4.34 -12.00
C ARG A 485 -14.05 3.39 -12.66
N MET A 486 -12.97 3.06 -11.94
CA MET A 486 -11.88 2.25 -12.48
C MET A 486 -12.36 0.87 -12.98
N THR A 487 -12.11 0.62 -14.26
CA THR A 487 -12.45 -0.66 -14.88
C THR A 487 -11.41 -1.73 -14.55
N ASN A 488 -11.76 -3.01 -14.73
CA ASN A 488 -10.77 -4.09 -14.57
C ASN A 488 -9.65 -4.01 -15.63
N ALA A 489 -9.95 -3.49 -16.82
CA ALA A 489 -8.96 -3.32 -17.87
C ALA A 489 -7.94 -2.25 -17.49
N GLU A 490 -8.40 -1.08 -17.04
CA GLU A 490 -7.54 0.01 -16.56
C GLU A 490 -6.73 -0.41 -15.33
N PHE A 491 -7.36 -1.12 -14.39
CA PHE A 491 -6.67 -1.66 -13.23
C PHE A 491 -5.49 -2.55 -13.64
N ARG A 492 -5.69 -3.48 -14.58
CA ARG A 492 -4.61 -4.37 -15.04
C ARG A 492 -3.51 -3.65 -15.83
N SER A 493 -3.86 -2.63 -16.61
CA SER A 493 -2.88 -1.94 -17.46
C SER A 493 -1.99 -0.97 -16.68
N VAL A 494 -2.51 -0.36 -15.61
CA VAL A 494 -1.83 0.67 -14.80
C VAL A 494 -1.60 0.17 -13.37
N TRP A 495 -2.66 0.08 -12.57
CA TRP A 495 -2.58 -0.09 -11.11
C TRP A 495 -1.98 -1.42 -10.65
N GLN A 496 -2.20 -2.51 -11.40
CA GLN A 496 -1.63 -3.82 -11.07
C GLN A 496 -0.10 -3.84 -11.17
N LYS A 497 0.48 -2.90 -11.92
CA LYS A 497 1.94 -2.78 -12.09
C LYS A 497 2.60 -1.90 -11.03
N THR A 498 1.82 -1.29 -10.15
CA THR A 498 2.31 -0.54 -8.99
C THR A 498 2.12 -1.35 -7.71
N ALA A 499 2.83 -1.00 -6.64
CA ALA A 499 2.63 -1.62 -5.34
C ALA A 499 1.21 -1.39 -4.78
N ALA A 500 0.40 -0.47 -5.33
CA ALA A 500 -1.00 -0.28 -4.93
C ALA A 500 -1.94 -1.38 -5.48
N GLY A 501 -1.46 -2.19 -6.44
CA GLY A 501 -2.25 -3.19 -7.14
C GLY A 501 -2.46 -4.51 -6.39
N TRP A 502 -1.63 -4.85 -5.40
CA TRP A 502 -1.60 -6.22 -4.86
C TRP A 502 -2.90 -6.69 -4.18
N ARG A 503 -3.75 -5.74 -3.73
CA ARG A 503 -5.05 -6.03 -3.08
C ARG A 503 -6.26 -5.96 -4.01
N GLY A 504 -6.06 -5.62 -5.28
CA GLY A 504 -7.14 -5.42 -6.24
C GLY A 504 -7.84 -4.06 -6.08
N LYS A 505 -8.57 -3.66 -7.13
CA LYS A 505 -9.21 -2.34 -7.22
C LYS A 505 -10.27 -2.04 -6.15
N THR A 506 -10.93 -3.06 -5.59
CA THR A 506 -12.00 -2.85 -4.61
C THR A 506 -11.50 -2.10 -3.38
N VAL A 507 -10.26 -2.35 -2.96
CA VAL A 507 -9.66 -1.65 -1.81
C VAL A 507 -9.44 -0.17 -2.14
N LEU A 508 -8.90 0.14 -3.33
CA LEU A 508 -8.74 1.52 -3.81
C LEU A 508 -10.09 2.25 -3.93
N GLN A 509 -11.09 1.61 -4.53
CA GLN A 509 -12.43 2.15 -4.71
C GLN A 509 -13.13 2.41 -3.37
N ARG A 510 -13.05 1.47 -2.43
CA ARG A 510 -13.58 1.63 -1.08
C ARG A 510 -12.98 2.86 -0.40
N ASN A 511 -11.65 3.01 -0.46
CA ASN A 511 -11.00 4.15 0.17
C ASN A 511 -11.31 5.45 -0.56
N ALA A 512 -11.48 5.43 -1.88
CA ALA A 512 -11.92 6.60 -2.64
C ALA A 512 -13.32 7.07 -2.22
N VAL A 513 -14.25 6.15 -1.93
CA VAL A 513 -15.57 6.47 -1.39
C VAL A 513 -15.47 7.12 -0.01
N ILE A 514 -14.61 6.60 0.88
CA ILE A 514 -14.34 7.23 2.18
C ILE A 514 -13.77 8.64 2.00
N ALA A 515 -12.77 8.80 1.12
CA ALA A 515 -12.14 10.09 0.83
C ALA A 515 -13.13 11.10 0.22
N LEU A 516 -14.07 10.66 -0.62
CA LEU A 516 -15.15 11.50 -1.14
C LEU A 516 -16.02 12.06 0.00
N GLY A 517 -16.40 11.22 0.97
CA GLY A 517 -17.13 11.67 2.16
C GLY A 517 -16.34 12.66 3.02
N ASN A 518 -15.03 12.42 3.19
CA ASN A 518 -14.14 13.30 3.96
C ASN A 518 -13.82 14.62 3.26
N SER A 519 -13.98 14.71 1.94
CA SER A 519 -13.56 15.88 1.15
C SER A 519 -14.32 17.16 1.48
N GLY A 520 -15.57 17.06 1.94
CA GLY A 520 -16.47 18.21 2.09
C GLY A 520 -16.86 18.89 0.77
N ASP A 521 -16.48 18.30 -0.37
CA ASP A 521 -16.75 18.83 -1.71
C ASP A 521 -18.16 18.40 -2.19
N PRO A 522 -19.07 19.32 -2.57
CA PRO A 522 -20.41 18.96 -3.03
C PRO A 522 -20.40 18.11 -4.29
N ARG A 523 -19.33 18.18 -5.10
CA ARG A 523 -19.14 17.32 -6.28
C ARG A 523 -19.04 15.84 -5.92
N ALA A 524 -18.77 15.51 -4.65
CA ALA A 524 -18.78 14.13 -4.17
C ALA A 524 -20.18 13.51 -4.10
N LEU A 525 -21.24 14.30 -3.92
CA LEU A 525 -22.61 13.79 -3.75
C LEU A 525 -23.07 12.87 -4.89
N PRO A 526 -23.01 13.25 -6.18
CA PRO A 526 -23.41 12.36 -7.27
C PRO A 526 -22.55 11.10 -7.38
N LEU A 527 -21.26 11.18 -7.03
CA LEU A 527 -20.36 10.02 -7.03
C LEU A 527 -20.71 9.04 -5.90
N LEU A 528 -21.08 9.55 -4.73
CA LEU A 528 -21.53 8.73 -3.61
C LEU A 528 -22.91 8.10 -3.88
N GLN A 529 -23.80 8.80 -4.58
CA GLN A 529 -25.04 8.24 -5.09
C GLN A 529 -24.78 7.08 -6.05
N GLU A 530 -23.83 7.22 -6.98
CA GLU A 530 -23.40 6.14 -7.87
C GLU A 530 -22.86 4.94 -7.05
N ALA A 531 -22.01 5.21 -6.05
CA ALA A 531 -21.41 4.18 -5.21
C ALA A 531 -22.44 3.41 -4.34
N LEU A 532 -23.55 4.05 -3.93
CA LEU A 532 -24.68 3.37 -3.29
C LEU A 532 -25.35 2.33 -4.20
N GLY A 533 -25.18 2.42 -5.53
CA GLY A 533 -25.67 1.44 -6.50
C GLY A 533 -24.66 0.35 -6.87
N ASP A 534 -23.47 0.31 -6.26
CA ASP A 534 -22.43 -0.64 -6.63
C ASP A 534 -22.85 -2.10 -6.33
N PRO A 535 -22.54 -3.08 -7.20
CA PRO A 535 -22.88 -4.48 -6.95
C PRO A 535 -22.24 -5.06 -5.67
N ARG A 536 -21.16 -4.46 -5.17
CA ARG A 536 -20.43 -4.96 -4.00
C ARG A 536 -20.96 -4.29 -2.72
N PRO A 537 -21.45 -5.06 -1.72
CA PRO A 537 -21.98 -4.49 -0.48
C PRO A 537 -21.00 -3.59 0.26
N VAL A 538 -19.72 -3.98 0.26
CA VAL A 538 -18.66 -3.16 0.89
C VAL A 538 -18.60 -1.75 0.32
N ILE A 539 -18.80 -1.54 -0.99
CA ILE A 539 -18.78 -0.19 -1.56
C ILE A 539 -20.03 0.58 -1.14
N ARG A 540 -21.22 -0.06 -1.21
CA ARG A 540 -22.49 0.54 -0.81
C ARG A 540 -22.49 0.99 0.65
N GLY A 541 -22.03 0.14 1.56
CA GLY A 541 -21.98 0.48 2.98
C GLY A 541 -21.03 1.65 3.30
N HIS A 542 -19.84 1.71 2.67
CA HIS A 542 -18.99 2.90 2.85
C HIS A 542 -19.55 4.13 2.16
N ALA A 543 -20.30 3.98 1.06
CA ALA A 543 -20.99 5.10 0.42
C ALA A 543 -22.07 5.68 1.33
N ALA A 544 -22.80 4.83 2.06
CA ALA A 544 -23.77 5.25 3.05
C ALA A 544 -23.11 6.05 4.18
N TRP A 545 -22.02 5.54 4.75
CA TRP A 545 -21.24 6.27 5.75
C TRP A 545 -20.70 7.61 5.20
N ALA A 546 -20.17 7.60 3.97
CA ALA A 546 -19.58 8.77 3.33
C ALA A 546 -20.62 9.86 3.02
N LEU A 547 -21.86 9.50 2.68
CA LEU A 547 -22.96 10.45 2.54
C LEU A 547 -23.32 11.11 3.86
N GLY A 548 -23.39 10.30 4.93
CA GLY A 548 -23.54 10.82 6.29
C GLY A 548 -22.43 11.82 6.61
N ARG A 549 -21.17 11.43 6.40
CA ARG A 549 -20.00 12.28 6.64
C ARG A 549 -20.01 13.57 5.81
N LEU A 550 -20.35 13.50 4.52
CA LEU A 550 -20.44 14.66 3.65
C LEU A 550 -21.51 15.63 4.15
N ALA A 551 -22.67 15.13 4.55
CA ALA A 551 -23.76 15.93 5.11
C ALA A 551 -23.40 16.56 6.48
N GLU A 552 -22.58 15.90 7.30
CA GLU A 552 -22.04 16.52 8.52
C GLU A 552 -21.15 17.73 8.23
N LEU A 553 -20.32 17.61 7.18
CA LEU A 553 -19.41 18.68 6.75
C LEU A 553 -20.15 19.77 5.97
N ARG A 554 -21.26 19.42 5.31
CA ARG A 554 -22.08 20.27 4.43
C ARG A 554 -23.57 20.10 4.75
N PRO A 555 -24.07 20.78 5.81
CA PRO A 555 -25.45 20.64 6.28
C PRO A 555 -26.52 20.89 5.20
N GLU A 556 -26.23 21.72 4.21
CA GLU A 556 -27.12 21.99 3.07
C GLU A 556 -27.38 20.75 2.18
N LEU A 557 -26.51 19.73 2.24
CA LEU A 557 -26.66 18.47 1.51
C LEU A 557 -27.42 17.41 2.32
N ALA A 558 -27.71 17.65 3.60
CA ALA A 558 -28.27 16.65 4.51
C ALA A 558 -29.64 16.12 4.07
N ALA A 559 -30.51 16.99 3.55
CA ALA A 559 -31.83 16.58 3.07
C ALA A 559 -31.72 15.60 1.88
N THR A 560 -30.81 15.87 0.95
CA THR A 560 -30.56 15.02 -0.21
C THR A 560 -29.91 13.70 0.21
N ALA A 561 -28.90 13.74 1.08
CA ALA A 561 -28.25 12.54 1.61
C ALA A 561 -29.26 11.63 2.33
N LEU A 562 -30.15 12.20 3.15
CA LEU A 562 -31.20 11.47 3.86
C LEU A 562 -32.18 10.78 2.90
N ALA A 563 -32.60 11.47 1.83
CA ALA A 563 -33.47 10.89 0.81
C ALA A 563 -32.80 9.69 0.12
N LEU A 564 -31.53 9.83 -0.28
CA LEU A 564 -30.75 8.75 -0.91
C LEU A 564 -30.57 7.54 0.02
N LEU A 565 -30.28 7.79 1.30
CA LEU A 565 -30.11 6.73 2.30
C LEU A 565 -31.42 5.97 2.58
N ARG A 566 -32.57 6.67 2.63
CA ARG A 566 -33.89 6.03 2.81
C ARG A 566 -34.25 5.15 1.62
N GLU A 567 -33.98 5.62 0.40
CA GLU A 567 -34.17 4.82 -0.81
C GLU A 567 -33.25 3.58 -0.76
N ALA A 568 -31.98 3.75 -0.41
CA ALA A 568 -31.04 2.63 -0.26
C ALA A 568 -31.49 1.63 0.82
N ALA A 569 -31.99 2.09 1.96
CA ALA A 569 -32.50 1.23 3.03
C ALA A 569 -33.68 0.36 2.58
N GLY A 570 -34.54 0.86 1.70
CA GLY A 570 -35.71 0.13 1.19
C GLY A 570 -35.37 -1.02 0.24
N ARG A 571 -34.13 -1.10 -0.27
CA ARG A 571 -33.69 -2.07 -1.28
C ARG A 571 -32.44 -2.87 -0.90
N GLU A 572 -31.80 -2.57 0.23
CA GLU A 572 -30.57 -3.25 0.65
C GLU A 572 -30.88 -4.61 1.28
N GLU A 573 -30.27 -5.65 0.75
CA GLU A 573 -30.44 -7.04 1.20
C GLU A 573 -29.23 -7.55 1.99
N ASP A 574 -28.04 -6.96 1.78
CA ASP A 574 -26.83 -7.36 2.49
C ASP A 574 -26.87 -6.83 3.93
N PRO A 575 -26.70 -7.70 4.94
CA PRO A 575 -26.86 -7.32 6.34
C PRO A 575 -25.80 -6.33 6.82
N ASP A 576 -24.60 -6.33 6.23
CA ASP A 576 -23.51 -5.43 6.62
C ASP A 576 -23.75 -4.04 6.03
N ALA A 577 -24.07 -3.95 4.74
CA ALA A 577 -24.43 -2.69 4.09
C ALA A 577 -25.70 -2.07 4.71
N ALA A 578 -26.71 -2.89 5.06
CA ALA A 578 -27.90 -2.43 5.76
C ALA A 578 -27.61 -1.87 7.16
N ARG A 579 -26.59 -2.38 7.86
CA ARG A 579 -26.15 -1.79 9.14
C ARG A 579 -25.50 -0.42 8.93
N GLU A 580 -24.66 -0.28 7.91
CA GLU A 580 -24.03 1.00 7.58
C GLU A 580 -25.06 2.07 7.17
N ILE A 581 -26.06 1.69 6.37
CA ILE A 581 -27.14 2.60 5.96
C ILE A 581 -27.95 3.06 7.17
N ARG A 582 -28.35 2.13 8.06
CA ARG A 582 -29.07 2.48 9.30
C ARG A 582 -28.25 3.40 10.19
N ALA A 583 -26.98 3.08 10.41
CA ALA A 583 -26.09 3.93 11.22
C ALA A 583 -25.93 5.34 10.63
N ALA A 584 -25.93 5.49 9.31
CA ALA A 584 -25.90 6.79 8.65
C ALA A 584 -27.22 7.56 8.79
N LEU A 585 -28.37 6.87 8.67
CA LEU A 585 -29.70 7.44 8.87
C LEU A 585 -29.87 7.95 10.30
N ASP A 586 -29.62 7.10 11.30
CA ASP A 586 -29.76 7.42 12.72
C ASP A 586 -28.97 8.68 13.10
N ARG A 587 -27.76 8.81 12.54
CA ARG A 587 -26.87 9.96 12.77
C ARG A 587 -27.42 11.25 12.18
N LEU A 588 -27.94 11.21 10.95
CA LEU A 588 -28.49 12.40 10.30
C LEU A 588 -29.83 12.82 10.89
N GLU A 589 -30.67 11.86 11.27
CA GLU A 589 -31.97 12.13 11.89
C GLU A 589 -31.81 12.67 13.32
N GLY A 590 -30.90 12.10 14.11
CA GLY A 590 -30.57 12.59 15.46
C GLY A 590 -30.11 14.05 15.47
N ARG A 591 -29.20 14.44 14.54
CA ARG A 591 -28.74 15.83 14.41
C ARG A 591 -29.86 16.81 14.06
N ARG A 592 -30.87 16.35 13.32
CA ARG A 592 -32.01 17.17 12.91
C ARG A 592 -32.96 17.45 14.08
N ALA A 593 -33.04 16.54 15.06
CA ALA A 593 -33.80 16.75 16.29
C ALA A 593 -33.09 17.74 17.26
N GLU A 594 -31.77 17.89 17.17
CA GLU A 594 -30.97 18.76 18.04
C GLU A 594 -30.79 20.19 17.53
N SER A 595 -31.12 20.49 16.26
CA SER A 595 -31.08 21.85 15.72
C SER A 595 -32.40 22.58 16.02
N PRO A 596 -32.42 23.59 16.92
CA PRO A 596 -33.61 24.38 17.15
C PRO A 596 -33.91 25.21 15.89
N THR A 597 -35.19 25.33 15.58
CA THR A 597 -35.75 26.06 14.43
C THR A 597 -35.55 27.56 14.51
#